data_AF-X1DHZ2-F1
#
_entry.id   AF-X1DHZ2-F1
#
_cell.length_a   1.000
_cell.length_b   1.000
_cell.length_c   1.000
_cell.angle_alpha   90.00
_cell.angle_beta   90.00
_cell.angle_gamma   90.00
#
_symmetry.space_group_name_H-M   'P 1'
#
loop_
_entity.id
_entity.type
_entity.pdbx_description
1 polymer ?
#
loop_
_entity_poly.entity_id
_entity_poly.type
_entity_poly.pdbx_seq_one_letter_code
_entity_poly.pdbx_strand_id
1 'polypeptide(L)'
;CKVLKQEGYKVVLVNSNPATIMTDPEFADRTYIEPLTPEFVEKIIKKERPDALLPALGGQTGLNMAAALSNEKVLDKFGVELIGVYFSIA
;
A
#
# COMPACT_ATOMS: atom_id res chain seq x y z
N CYS A 1 2.42 -9.80 4.20
CA CYS A 1 2.00 -9.19 5.48
C CYS A 1 2.58 -9.92 6.69
N LYS A 2 2.31 -11.22 6.88
CA LYS A 2 2.81 -11.98 8.05
C LYS A 2 4.33 -11.88 8.29
N VAL A 3 5.15 -12.05 7.24
CA VAL A 3 6.62 -11.94 7.35
C VAL A 3 7.05 -10.55 7.80
N LEU A 4 6.54 -9.48 7.17
CA LEU A 4 6.86 -8.10 7.56
C LEU A 4 6.52 -7.82 9.03
N LYS A 5 5.36 -8.30 9.50
CA LYS A 5 4.95 -8.15 10.90
C LYS A 5 5.86 -8.94 11.85
N GLN A 6 6.29 -10.15 11.47
CA GLN A 6 7.24 -10.96 12.25
C GLN A 6 8.64 -10.32 12.34
N GLU A 7 9.06 -9.60 11.30
CA GLU A 7 10.29 -8.82 11.28
C GLU A 7 10.17 -7.47 12.00
N GLY A 8 9.03 -7.19 12.65
CA GLY A 8 8.81 -6.00 13.49
C GLY A 8 8.33 -4.76 12.74
N TYR A 9 7.94 -4.87 11.47
CA TYR A 9 7.36 -3.75 10.73
C TYR A 9 5.89 -3.54 11.10
N LYS A 10 5.47 -2.27 11.14
CA LYS A 10 4.05 -1.91 11.18
C LYS A 10 3.47 -2.06 9.79
N VAL A 11 2.42 -2.87 9.65
CA VAL A 11 1.80 -3.17 8.36
C VAL A 11 0.42 -2.52 8.29
N VAL A 12 0.24 -1.63 7.32
CA VAL A 12 -1.07 -1.12 6.90
C VAL A 12 -1.45 -1.84 5.60
N LEU A 13 -2.57 -2.54 5.60
CA LEU A 13 -3.11 -3.21 4.43
C LEU A 13 -4.33 -2.45 3.89
N VAL A 14 -4.39 -2.28 2.57
CA VAL A 14 -5.58 -1.79 1.87
C VAL A 14 -6.04 -2.86 0.88
N ASN A 15 -7.29 -3.30 0.98
CA ASN A 15 -7.86 -4.31 0.09
C ASN A 15 -9.38 -4.13 0.00
N SER A 16 -9.94 -4.07 -1.21
CA SER A 16 -11.38 -3.88 -1.40
C SER A 16 -12.21 -5.16 -1.19
N ASN A 17 -11.59 -6.34 -1.09
CA ASN A 17 -12.29 -7.60 -0.91
C ASN A 17 -12.30 -8.06 0.56
N PRO A 18 -13.45 -7.98 1.26
CA PRO A 18 -13.55 -8.41 2.67
C PRO A 18 -13.41 -9.92 2.87
N ALA A 19 -13.60 -10.72 1.81
CA ALA A 19 -13.61 -12.18 1.89
C ALA A 19 -12.22 -12.81 1.65
N THR A 20 -11.15 -12.14 2.07
CA THR A 20 -9.77 -12.65 1.91
C THR A 20 -9.12 -12.91 3.26
N ILE A 21 -8.26 -13.94 3.34
CA ILE A 21 -7.51 -14.26 4.57
C ILE A 21 -6.62 -13.10 4.98
N MET A 22 -6.05 -12.37 4.01
CA MET A 22 -5.14 -11.25 4.30
C MET A 22 -5.82 -10.06 4.99
N THR A 23 -7.14 -9.91 4.88
CA THR A 23 -7.88 -8.83 5.57
C THR A 23 -8.22 -9.15 7.03
N ASP A 24 -7.90 -10.36 7.50
CA ASP A 24 -8.05 -10.72 8.91
C ASP A 24 -7.12 -9.83 9.79
N PRO A 25 -7.62 -9.29 10.92
CA PRO A 25 -6.85 -8.46 11.84
C PRO A 25 -5.50 -9.03 12.29
N GLU A 26 -5.30 -10.34 12.24
CA GLU A 26 -4.02 -10.95 12.62
C GLU A 26 -2.86 -10.59 11.66
N PHE A 27 -3.17 -10.31 10.38
CA PHE A 27 -2.17 -10.22 9.31
C PHE A 27 -1.56 -8.83 9.12
N ALA A 28 -2.22 -7.78 9.61
CA ALA A 28 -1.76 -6.40 9.54
C ALA A 28 -1.99 -5.71 10.90
N ASP A 29 -1.40 -4.55 11.12
CA ASP A 29 -1.71 -3.72 12.30
C ASP A 29 -2.98 -2.89 12.05
N ARG A 30 -3.21 -2.51 10.79
CA ARG A 30 -4.42 -1.85 10.32
C ARG A 30 -4.83 -2.40 8.96
N THR A 31 -6.11 -2.70 8.82
CA THR A 31 -6.70 -3.14 7.55
C THR A 31 -7.79 -2.16 7.14
N TYR A 32 -7.68 -1.63 5.92
CA TYR A 32 -8.67 -0.78 5.28
C TYR A 32 -9.38 -1.58 4.19
N ILE A 33 -10.70 -1.78 4.38
CA ILE A 33 -11.57 -2.40 3.39
C ILE A 33 -12.29 -1.29 2.63
N GLU A 34 -11.58 -0.69 1.69
CA GLU A 34 -11.97 0.51 0.96
C GLU A 34 -11.77 0.31 -0.55
N PRO A 35 -12.40 1.14 -1.40
CA PRO A 35 -12.11 1.15 -2.83
C PRO A 35 -10.62 1.37 -3.11
N LEU A 36 -10.05 0.57 -4.02
CA LEU A 36 -8.67 0.74 -4.48
C LEU A 36 -8.60 1.82 -5.57
N THR A 37 -8.81 3.07 -5.17
CA THR A 37 -8.60 4.26 -6.02
C THR A 37 -7.44 5.12 -5.47
N PRO A 38 -6.73 5.88 -6.32
CA PRO A 38 -5.63 6.74 -5.88
C PRO A 38 -6.05 7.72 -4.76
N GLU A 39 -7.26 8.28 -4.84
CA GLU A 39 -7.75 9.26 -3.87
C GLU A 39 -8.01 8.64 -2.49
N PHE A 40 -8.51 7.41 -2.45
CA PHE A 40 -8.69 6.68 -1.19
C PHE A 40 -7.35 6.26 -0.59
N VAL A 41 -6.44 5.76 -1.42
CA VAL A 41 -5.10 5.36 -0.96
C VAL A 41 -4.29 6.58 -0.49
N GLU A 42 -4.40 7.73 -1.16
CA GLU A 42 -3.78 8.99 -0.68
C GLU A 42 -4.29 9.37 0.71
N LYS A 43 -5.60 9.28 0.97
CA LYS A 43 -6.17 9.57 2.29
C LYS A 43 -5.57 8.66 3.37
N ILE A 44 -5.36 7.38 3.04
CA ILE A 44 -4.74 6.41 3.93
C ILE A 44 -3.27 6.76 4.15
N ILE A 45 -2.50 7.05 3.10
CA ILE A 45 -1.09 7.49 3.20
C ILE A 45 -0.98 8.75 4.07
N LYS A 46 -1.85 9.74 3.86
CA LYS A 46 -1.87 10.98 4.65
C LYS A 46 -2.13 10.72 6.15
N LYS A 47 -3.01 9.77 6.46
CA LYS A 47 -3.40 9.40 7.84
C LYS A 47 -2.34 8.55 8.53
N GLU A 48 -1.82 7.55 7.83
CA GLU A 48 -0.94 6.52 8.39
C GLU A 48 0.55 6.91 8.32
N ARG A 49 0.92 7.78 7.38
CA ARG A 49 2.30 8.21 7.13
C ARG A 49 3.28 7.02 7.03
N PRO A 50 3.05 6.08 6.10
CA PRO A 50 3.95 4.95 5.93
C PRO A 50 5.30 5.41 5.37
N ASP A 51 6.39 4.78 5.81
CA ASP A 51 7.71 5.05 5.26
C ASP A 51 7.87 4.47 3.84
N ALA A 52 7.17 3.37 3.55
CA ALA A 52 7.29 2.68 2.28
C ALA A 52 5.98 2.06 1.78
N LEU A 53 5.88 1.89 0.46
CA LEU A 53 4.78 1.22 -0.24
C LEU A 53 5.30 -0.04 -0.96
N LEU A 54 4.68 -1.19 -0.69
CA LEU A 54 4.98 -2.47 -1.33
C LEU A 54 3.82 -2.91 -2.25
N PRO A 55 3.83 -2.55 -3.54
CA PRO A 55 2.71 -2.83 -4.44
C PRO A 55 2.69 -4.24 -5.02
N ALA A 56 3.82 -4.95 -5.02
CA ALA A 56 3.99 -6.24 -5.69
C ALA A 56 3.06 -7.35 -5.15
N LEU A 57 2.60 -7.22 -3.89
CA LEU A 57 1.67 -8.17 -3.29
C LEU A 57 0.23 -8.05 -3.82
N GLY A 58 -0.10 -6.94 -4.49
CA GLY A 58 -1.44 -6.67 -5.04
C GLY A 58 -1.61 -7.03 -6.51
N GLY A 59 -0.64 -7.75 -7.12
CA GLY A 59 -0.63 -8.04 -8.55
C GLY A 59 -0.69 -6.78 -9.41
N GLN A 60 -1.31 -6.87 -10.59
CA GLN A 60 -1.41 -5.73 -11.50
C GLN A 60 -2.17 -4.54 -10.91
N THR A 61 -3.19 -4.79 -10.08
CA THR A 61 -3.94 -3.73 -9.38
C THR A 61 -3.02 -2.92 -8.47
N GLY A 62 -2.16 -3.58 -7.69
CA GLY A 62 -1.18 -2.92 -6.84
C GLY A 62 -0.14 -2.13 -7.64
N LEU A 63 0.36 -2.71 -8.73
CA LEU A 63 1.33 -2.04 -9.61
C LEU A 63 0.75 -0.79 -10.27
N ASN A 64 -0.47 -0.87 -10.80
CA ASN A 64 -1.17 0.26 -11.40
C ASN A 64 -1.45 1.35 -10.37
N MET A 65 -1.81 0.97 -9.13
CA MET A 65 -2.01 1.92 -8.04
C MET A 65 -0.72 2.68 -7.71
N ALA A 66 0.40 1.96 -7.57
CA ALA A 66 1.69 2.60 -7.33
C ALA A 66 2.10 3.54 -8.47
N ALA A 67 1.86 3.15 -9.72
CA ALA A 67 2.13 4.00 -10.88
C ALA A 67 1.27 5.27 -10.85
N ALA A 68 -0.03 5.16 -10.56
CA ALA A 68 -0.93 6.31 -10.45
C ALA A 68 -0.49 7.28 -9.33
N LEU A 69 -0.22 6.75 -8.13
CA LEU A 69 0.25 7.55 -6.99
C LEU A 69 1.61 8.23 -7.25
N SER A 70 2.51 7.57 -7.97
CA SER A 70 3.79 8.14 -8.39
C SER A 70 3.60 9.25 -9.41
N ASN A 71 2.78 9.04 -10.44
CA ASN A 71 2.46 10.06 -11.46
C ASN A 71 1.80 11.30 -10.85
N GLU A 72 0.94 11.13 -9.85
CA GLU A 72 0.30 12.21 -9.10
C GLU A 72 1.21 12.85 -8.04
N LYS A 73 2.48 12.40 -7.93
CA LYS A 73 3.48 12.85 -6.94
C LYS A 73 3.02 12.70 -5.50
N VAL A 74 2.08 11.79 -5.24
CA VAL A 74 1.58 11.51 -3.89
C VAL A 74 2.68 10.91 -3.03
N LEU A 75 3.45 9.97 -3.58
CA LEU A 75 4.56 9.33 -2.86
C LEU A 75 5.61 10.36 -2.43
N ASP A 76 6.06 11.22 -3.35
CA ASP A 76 7.01 12.30 -3.07
C ASP A 76 6.47 13.29 -2.04
N LYS A 77 5.21 13.71 -2.18
CA LYS A 77 4.53 14.63 -1.26
C LYS A 77 4.51 14.14 0.19
N PHE A 78 4.45 12.83 0.39
CA PHE A 78 4.38 12.23 1.72
C PHE A 78 5.69 11.53 2.15
N GLY A 79 6.73 11.55 1.31
CA GLY A 79 8.02 10.92 1.59
C GLY A 79 7.95 9.40 1.65
N VAL A 80 7.09 8.78 0.85
CA VAL A 80 6.88 7.32 0.83
C VAL A 80 7.80 6.68 -0.20
N GLU A 81 8.67 5.78 0.24
CA GLU A 81 9.55 5.00 -0.65
C GLU A 81 8.79 3.87 -1.34
N LEU A 82 8.97 3.71 -2.65
CA LEU A 82 8.44 2.54 -3.35
C LEU A 82 9.44 1.38 -3.25
N ILE A 83 9.03 0.27 -2.65
CA ILE A 83 9.89 -0.91 -2.46
C ILE A 83 9.42 -2.12 -3.27
N GLY A 84 10.37 -2.93 -3.72
CA GLY A 84 10.12 -4.16 -4.47
C GLY A 84 9.70 -3.96 -5.93
N VAL A 85 9.61 -2.72 -6.41
CA VAL A 85 9.35 -2.35 -7.81
C VAL A 85 10.13 -1.09 -8.16
N TYR A 86 10.70 -1.05 -9.35
CA TYR A 86 11.38 0.11 -9.90
C TYR A 86 10.65 0.59 -11.14
N PHE A 87 10.14 1.82 -11.13
CA PHE A 87 9.65 2.48 -12.34
C PHE A 87 10.86 3.10 -13.06
N SER A 88 11.11 2.69 -14.30
CA SER A 88 12.03 3.46 -15.15
C SER A 88 11.32 4.71 -15.62
N ILE A 89 11.91 5.85 -15.28
CA ILE A 89 11.55 7.14 -15.87
C ILE A 89 12.02 7.07 -17.33
N ALA A 90 11.09 7.18 -18.27
CA ALA A 90 11.40 7.34 -19.69
C ALA A 90 11.66 8.82 -20.01
#